data_AF-K7Z2E1-F1
#
_entry.id   AF-K7Z2E1-F1
#
_cell.length_a   1.000
_cell.length_b   1.000
_cell.length_c   1.000
_cell.angle_alpha   90.00
_cell.angle_beta   90.00
_cell.angle_gamma   90.00
#
_symmetry.space_group_name_H-M   'P 1'
#
loop_
_entity.id
_entity.type
_entity.pdbx_description
1 polymer ?
#
loop_
_entity_poly.entity_id
_entity_poly.type
_entity_poly.pdbx_seq_one_letter_code
_entity_poly.pdbx_strand_id
1 'polypeptide(L)'
;MAACQPGSDSDKQAAPKQVVPNENPIDDQVSGPKASSEASVTVSVDRDSEPSAITVRITKDNSSFGIESVERLDVITGYSVNVPVSGVDVVDHVNSPRSDLRPWHYKYIIQTNRGQLVKEVRVLKDWVLAETARISDFKIESNRIEVRFLVLKEGAVLITEGRDLQIDAAELRSGSIAHIQTFSDKDLELSNTVKVPGQGGGRLILNLKYATGVVKIQMRGHRGSRGEKGVDATQERPAQAAAGTAGEYFAGFPRGPDYDGERPSCSKHPTDGQRGTNGVAGADGFNGFQGGSSGSLYLTLQSARFFDYEVVFVPGEGGEGGEGGKGQPGGLGGQAGASAPLCRKAKAGADGANGAVGSKGQQGSVGTLGEFCLTMGDKGTSCITRDQFSGGVK
;
A
#
# COMPACT_ATOMS: atom_id res chain seq x y z
N MET A 1 32.55 1.74 -8.02
CA MET A 1 33.63 1.29 -7.12
C MET A 1 33.47 1.99 -5.79
N ALA A 2 32.92 1.29 -4.79
CA ALA A 2 32.97 1.65 -3.38
C ALA A 2 32.79 0.33 -2.62
N ALA A 3 33.79 -0.02 -1.81
CA ALA A 3 33.91 -1.31 -1.14
C ALA A 3 33.28 -1.26 0.25
N CYS A 4 32.51 -2.28 0.61
CA CYS A 4 32.06 -2.55 1.97
C CYS A 4 33.02 -3.55 2.62
N GLN A 5 33.52 -3.24 3.83
CA GLN A 5 34.17 -4.20 4.72
C GLN A 5 33.14 -4.77 5.73
N PRO A 6 33.22 -6.06 6.11
CA PRO A 6 32.46 -6.63 7.20
C PRO A 6 33.27 -6.62 8.51
N GLY A 7 32.61 -6.29 9.62
CA GLY A 7 33.15 -6.42 10.98
C GLY A 7 32.48 -7.59 11.71
N SER A 8 33.29 -8.56 12.12
CA SER A 8 32.98 -9.76 12.88
C SER A 8 33.19 -9.56 14.39
N ASP A 9 32.73 -10.57 15.15
CA ASP A 9 33.16 -11.00 16.48
C ASP A 9 32.53 -10.25 17.67
N SER A 10 31.57 -10.85 18.40
CA SER A 10 31.68 -11.97 19.35
C SER A 10 32.42 -11.60 20.63
N ASP A 11 31.70 -11.46 21.74
CA ASP A 11 32.29 -11.71 23.05
C ASP A 11 31.29 -12.23 24.09
N LYS A 12 31.70 -13.33 24.71
CA LYS A 12 31.09 -14.05 25.84
C LYS A 12 31.62 -13.45 27.14
N GLN A 13 30.74 -13.12 28.09
CA GLN A 13 31.10 -13.02 29.52
C GLN A 13 29.94 -13.60 30.34
N ALA A 14 30.06 -14.81 30.89
CA ALA A 14 30.77 -15.18 32.12
C ALA A 14 30.07 -14.68 33.39
N ALA A 15 29.45 -15.62 34.11
CA ALA A 15 28.83 -15.46 35.42
C ALA A 15 29.88 -15.39 36.55
N PRO A 16 29.52 -14.86 37.73
CA PRO A 16 30.16 -15.24 38.97
C PRO A 16 29.22 -16.02 39.90
N LYS A 17 29.71 -17.20 40.33
CA LYS A 17 29.28 -17.88 41.56
C LYS A 17 29.91 -17.20 42.77
N GLN A 18 29.15 -17.00 43.84
CA GLN A 18 29.67 -16.97 45.20
C GLN A 18 28.76 -17.81 46.12
N VAL A 19 29.41 -18.51 47.03
CA VAL A 19 28.88 -19.51 47.97
C VAL A 19 29.29 -19.08 49.39
N VAL A 20 28.52 -19.53 50.38
CA VAL A 20 28.84 -19.73 51.83
C VAL A 20 28.52 -18.54 52.78
N PRO A 21 28.12 -18.71 54.06
CA PRO A 21 27.51 -19.85 54.80
C PRO A 21 26.21 -19.52 55.59
N ASN A 22 25.40 -20.57 55.80
CA ASN A 22 24.90 -21.12 57.08
C ASN A 22 24.75 -20.20 58.32
N GLU A 23 23.51 -19.91 58.74
CA GLU A 23 23.12 -19.64 60.14
C GLU A 23 21.78 -20.33 60.47
N ASN A 24 21.67 -20.75 61.73
CA ASN A 24 20.67 -21.64 62.33
C ASN A 24 19.24 -21.08 62.38
N PRO A 25 18.21 -21.95 62.54
CA PRO A 25 16.82 -21.54 62.63
C PRO A 25 16.48 -21.02 64.04
N ILE A 26 15.98 -19.79 64.10
CA ILE A 26 15.27 -19.26 65.26
C ILE A 26 13.78 -19.53 65.02
N ASP A 27 13.20 -20.35 65.88
CA ASP A 27 11.77 -20.61 66.00
C ASP A 27 11.08 -19.34 66.54
N ASP A 28 10.67 -18.45 65.65
CA ASP A 28 9.70 -17.39 65.97
C ASP A 28 8.30 -17.93 65.68
N GLN A 29 7.54 -18.13 66.75
CA GLN A 29 6.09 -18.32 66.70
C GLN A 29 5.44 -17.06 66.09
N VAL A 30 5.28 -17.09 64.77
CA VAL A 30 4.45 -16.15 64.03
C VAL A 30 3.01 -16.34 64.49
N SER A 31 2.56 -15.42 65.33
CA SER A 31 1.14 -15.18 65.53
C SER A 31 0.51 -14.95 64.17
N GLY A 32 -0.36 -15.87 63.75
CA GLY A 32 -0.94 -15.87 62.42
C GLY A 32 -1.49 -14.49 62.05
N PRO A 33 -1.34 -14.05 60.79
CA PRO A 33 -1.88 -12.78 60.36
C PRO A 33 -3.38 -12.81 60.67
N LYS A 34 -3.82 -11.95 61.60
CA LYS A 34 -5.23 -11.63 61.74
C LYS A 34 -5.65 -11.19 60.36
N ALA A 35 -6.44 -12.03 59.69
CA ALA A 35 -7.04 -11.72 58.40
C ALA A 35 -7.89 -10.46 58.61
N SER A 36 -7.25 -9.31 58.38
CA SER A 36 -7.90 -8.06 58.11
C SER A 36 -8.79 -8.37 56.93
N SER A 37 -10.10 -8.52 57.19
CA SER A 37 -11.08 -8.72 56.14
C SER A 37 -11.18 -7.39 55.38
N GLU A 38 -10.20 -7.13 54.53
CA GLU A 38 -10.19 -5.95 53.67
C GLU A 38 -11.46 -5.98 52.82
N ALA A 39 -12.03 -4.79 52.60
CA ALA A 39 -13.20 -4.66 51.75
C ALA A 39 -12.80 -5.06 50.32
N SER A 40 -13.25 -6.23 49.88
CA SER A 40 -13.04 -6.69 48.51
C SER A 40 -14.34 -6.72 47.73
N VAL A 41 -14.21 -6.39 46.46
CA VAL A 41 -15.30 -6.36 45.49
C VAL A 41 -14.83 -7.16 44.28
N THR A 42 -15.67 -8.09 43.86
CA THR A 42 -15.46 -8.88 42.65
C THR A 42 -16.22 -8.23 41.51
N VAL A 43 -15.53 -7.98 40.40
CA VAL A 43 -16.15 -7.49 39.17
C VAL A 43 -16.19 -8.65 38.18
N SER A 44 -17.40 -9.08 37.86
CA SER A 44 -17.68 -10.11 36.85
C SER A 44 -18.28 -9.45 35.61
N VAL A 45 -17.96 -9.98 34.44
CA VAL A 45 -18.50 -9.50 33.17
C VAL A 45 -19.20 -10.65 32.50
N ASP A 46 -20.51 -10.54 32.41
CA ASP A 46 -21.37 -11.44 31.66
C ASP A 46 -21.72 -10.80 30.32
N ARG A 47 -21.85 -11.63 29.28
CA ARG A 47 -22.36 -11.14 27.99
C ARG A 47 -23.82 -11.45 27.87
N ASP A 48 -24.54 -10.44 27.42
CA ASP A 48 -25.92 -10.63 27.04
C ASP A 48 -25.98 -11.44 25.73
N SER A 49 -27.17 -11.90 25.36
CA SER A 49 -27.38 -12.58 24.08
C SER A 49 -27.03 -11.71 22.86
N GLU A 50 -26.95 -10.38 23.05
CA GLU A 50 -26.56 -9.44 22.01
C GLU A 50 -25.03 -9.21 21.99
N PRO A 51 -24.37 -9.35 20.83
CA PRO A 51 -22.91 -9.28 20.73
C PRO A 51 -22.32 -7.89 21.04
N SER A 52 -23.15 -6.85 21.09
CA SER A 52 -22.76 -5.46 21.37
C SER A 52 -23.03 -5.01 22.80
N ALA A 53 -23.52 -5.90 23.66
CA ALA A 53 -23.85 -5.60 25.04
C ALA A 53 -23.04 -6.48 26.02
N ILE A 54 -22.56 -5.87 27.10
CA ILE A 54 -22.07 -6.58 28.28
C ILE A 54 -22.83 -6.11 29.51
N THR A 55 -23.05 -7.07 30.39
CA THR A 55 -23.50 -6.87 31.75
C THR A 55 -22.28 -6.95 32.67
N VAL A 56 -21.87 -5.83 33.25
CA VAL A 56 -20.86 -5.84 34.31
C VAL A 56 -21.56 -5.91 35.65
N ARG A 57 -21.30 -6.99 36.39
CA ARG A 57 -21.81 -7.21 37.74
C ARG A 57 -20.71 -7.01 38.76
N ILE A 58 -20.91 -6.02 39.62
CA ILE A 58 -20.03 -5.72 40.74
C ILE A 58 -20.66 -6.35 41.98
N THR A 59 -20.04 -7.39 42.51
CA THR A 59 -20.53 -8.16 43.66
C THR A 59 -19.63 -7.90 44.86
N LYS A 60 -20.24 -7.70 46.01
CA LYS A 60 -19.54 -7.47 47.27
C LYS A 60 -19.21 -8.80 47.95
N ASP A 61 -17.95 -8.99 48.34
CA ASP A 61 -17.51 -10.27 48.88
C ASP A 61 -17.80 -10.46 50.38
N ASN A 62 -18.11 -9.38 51.11
CA ASN A 62 -18.28 -9.43 52.58
C ASN A 62 -19.42 -8.51 53.06
N SER A 63 -20.32 -8.95 53.94
CA SER A 63 -21.58 -8.23 54.24
C SER A 63 -21.44 -6.89 54.99
N SER A 64 -20.25 -6.50 55.45
CA SER A 64 -20.09 -5.40 56.43
C SER A 64 -19.88 -3.97 55.90
N PHE A 65 -19.76 -3.71 54.59
CA PHE A 65 -19.60 -2.34 54.05
C PHE A 65 -20.71 -1.92 53.05
N GLY A 66 -20.91 -0.64 52.76
CA GLY A 66 -21.91 -0.19 51.77
C GLY A 66 -21.22 0.13 50.45
N ILE A 67 -21.87 -0.14 49.31
CA ILE A 67 -21.51 0.54 48.05
C ILE A 67 -22.38 1.80 48.01
N GLU A 68 -21.75 2.98 48.05
CA GLU A 68 -22.44 4.26 48.08
C GLU A 68 -22.69 4.79 46.67
N SER A 69 -21.68 4.69 45.81
CA SER A 69 -21.78 5.04 44.40
C SER A 69 -20.79 4.24 43.57
N VAL A 70 -21.14 4.07 42.30
CA VAL A 70 -20.25 3.53 41.29
C VAL A 70 -20.21 4.50 40.13
N GLU A 71 -19.02 4.91 39.76
CA GLU A 71 -18.76 5.69 38.56
C GLU A 71 -17.98 4.82 37.58
N ARG A 72 -18.49 4.67 36.36
CA ARG A 72 -17.77 4.05 35.25
C ARG A 72 -17.09 5.15 34.46
N LEU A 73 -15.77 5.08 34.36
CA LEU A 73 -14.95 5.89 33.48
C LEU A 73 -14.52 5.08 32.27
N ASP A 74 -14.87 5.51 31.06
CA ASP A 74 -14.28 5.01 29.83
C ASP A 74 -12.84 5.52 29.72
N VAL A 75 -11.87 4.61 29.75
CA VAL A 75 -10.44 4.95 29.78
C VAL A 75 -10.00 5.63 28.49
N ILE A 76 -10.68 5.37 27.38
CA ILE A 76 -10.32 5.86 26.06
C ILE A 76 -10.92 7.25 25.84
N THR A 77 -12.20 7.41 26.12
CA THR A 77 -12.89 8.69 25.86
C THR A 77 -12.82 9.67 27.03
N GLY A 78 -12.47 9.18 28.23
CA GLY A 78 -12.53 9.94 29.47
C GLY A 78 -13.96 10.22 29.95
N TYR A 79 -14.98 9.70 29.24
CA TYR A 79 -16.37 9.92 29.58
C TYR A 79 -16.73 9.11 30.82
N SER A 80 -17.32 9.76 31.82
CA SER A 80 -17.78 9.11 33.03
C SER A 80 -19.30 9.07 33.15
N VAL A 81 -19.81 7.99 33.71
CA VAL A 81 -21.24 7.74 33.92
C VAL A 81 -21.43 7.18 35.31
N ASN A 82 -22.39 7.74 36.05
CA ASN A 82 -22.86 7.16 37.30
C ASN A 82 -23.66 5.88 37.00
N VAL A 83 -23.21 4.76 37.54
CA VAL A 83 -23.88 3.47 37.40
C VAL A 83 -24.86 3.30 38.57
N PRO A 84 -26.16 3.06 38.31
CA PRO A 84 -27.13 2.88 39.38
C PRO A 84 -26.78 1.69 40.29
N VAL A 85 -26.74 1.92 41.60
CA VAL A 85 -26.55 0.87 42.60
C VAL A 85 -27.93 0.30 42.96
N SER A 86 -28.15 -1.01 42.73
CA SER A 86 -29.42 -1.68 43.02
C SER A 86 -29.24 -2.74 44.09
N GLY A 87 -29.43 -2.35 45.36
CA GLY A 87 -29.19 -3.24 46.50
C GLY A 87 -27.70 -3.46 46.73
N VAL A 88 -27.27 -4.73 46.76
CA VAL A 88 -25.86 -5.12 46.99
C VAL A 88 -25.04 -5.23 45.72
N ASP A 89 -25.71 -5.30 44.57
CA ASP A 89 -25.07 -5.49 43.27
C ASP A 89 -25.24 -4.26 42.40
N VAL A 90 -24.28 -4.07 41.50
CA VAL A 90 -24.33 -3.04 40.46
C VAL A 90 -24.31 -3.74 39.11
N VAL A 91 -25.31 -3.45 38.29
CA VAL A 91 -25.46 -3.98 36.93
C VAL A 91 -25.34 -2.84 35.95
N ASP A 92 -24.37 -2.95 35.06
CA ASP A 92 -24.09 -1.94 34.04
C ASP A 92 -24.21 -2.54 32.65
N HIS A 93 -25.05 -1.94 31.81
CA HIS A 93 -25.22 -2.32 30.42
C HIS A 93 -24.44 -1.37 29.52
N VAL A 94 -23.37 -1.89 28.92
CA VAL A 94 -22.55 -1.13 27.97
C VAL A 94 -23.00 -1.46 26.55
N ASN A 95 -23.46 -0.44 25.82
CA ASN A 95 -23.76 -0.56 24.39
C ASN A 95 -22.78 0.27 23.57
N SER A 96 -22.21 -0.32 22.52
CA SER A 96 -21.38 0.42 21.55
C SER A 96 -21.78 0.09 20.11
N PRO A 97 -21.63 1.03 19.16
CA PRO A 97 -21.90 0.76 17.76
C PRO A 97 -20.97 -0.35 17.23
N ARG A 98 -21.50 -1.18 16.32
CA ARG A 98 -20.77 -2.31 15.72
C ARG A 98 -19.51 -1.92 14.94
N SER A 99 -19.41 -0.67 14.50
CA SER A 99 -18.25 -0.13 13.77
C SER A 99 -17.07 0.23 14.67
N ASP A 100 -17.24 0.21 16.00
CA ASP A 100 -16.17 0.46 16.96
C ASP A 100 -15.60 -0.88 17.45
N LEU A 101 -14.45 -1.27 16.92
CA LEU A 101 -13.77 -2.52 17.26
C LEU A 101 -12.82 -2.38 18.46
N ARG A 102 -12.75 -1.20 19.08
CA ARG A 102 -11.90 -1.01 20.26
C ARG A 102 -12.39 -1.88 21.41
N PRO A 103 -11.48 -2.52 22.15
CA PRO A 103 -11.84 -3.19 23.40
C PRO A 103 -12.59 -2.24 24.32
N TRP A 104 -13.59 -2.75 25.01
CA TRP A 104 -14.18 -2.02 26.11
C TRP A 104 -13.17 -1.93 27.25
N HIS A 105 -12.81 -0.71 27.64
CA HIS A 105 -11.83 -0.47 28.68
C HIS A 105 -12.38 0.53 29.68
N TYR A 106 -12.85 0.00 30.81
CA TYR A 106 -13.53 0.77 31.83
C TYR A 106 -12.77 0.73 33.14
N LYS A 107 -12.73 1.86 33.83
CA LYS A 107 -12.37 1.95 35.25
C LYS A 107 -13.65 2.19 36.03
N TYR A 108 -13.97 1.26 36.92
CA TYR A 108 -15.04 1.41 37.89
C TYR A 108 -14.46 1.98 39.17
N ILE A 109 -14.86 3.21 39.49
CA ILE A 109 -14.55 3.89 40.75
C ILE A 109 -15.73 3.61 41.69
N ILE A 110 -15.48 2.78 42.71
CA ILE A 110 -16.49 2.27 43.62
C ILE A 110 -16.27 2.96 44.96
N GLN A 111 -17.15 3.90 45.31
CA GLN A 111 -17.14 4.54 46.61
C GLN A 111 -17.86 3.67 47.61
N THR A 112 -17.19 3.40 48.73
CA THR A 112 -17.73 2.63 49.84
C THR A 112 -17.66 3.45 51.12
N ASN A 113 -18.43 3.05 52.13
CA ASN A 113 -18.34 3.66 53.46
C ASN A 113 -16.99 3.42 54.18
N ARG A 114 -16.06 2.67 53.55
CA ARG A 114 -14.70 2.42 54.03
C ARG A 114 -13.62 3.04 53.14
N GLY A 115 -14.00 3.75 52.09
CA GLY A 115 -13.08 4.39 51.15
C GLY A 115 -13.36 4.02 49.69
N GLN A 116 -12.43 4.38 48.83
CA GLN A 116 -12.55 4.23 47.38
C GLN A 116 -11.82 2.98 46.88
N LEU A 117 -12.48 2.19 46.05
CA LEU A 117 -11.90 1.08 45.31
C LEU A 117 -11.89 1.41 43.82
N VAL A 118 -10.84 1.01 43.12
CA VAL A 118 -10.74 1.15 41.66
C VAL A 118 -10.55 -0.23 41.06
N LYS A 119 -11.43 -0.59 40.11
CA LYS A 119 -11.35 -1.84 39.37
C LYS A 119 -11.32 -1.55 37.89
N GLU A 120 -10.32 -2.10 37.22
CA GLU A 120 -10.14 -1.96 35.79
C GLU A 120 -10.67 -3.20 35.08
N VAL A 121 -11.54 -2.98 34.09
CA VAL A 121 -12.20 -4.03 33.32
C VAL A 121 -11.87 -3.81 31.86
N ARG A 122 -11.25 -4.81 31.24
CA ARG A 122 -10.94 -4.81 29.82
C ARG A 122 -11.63 -6.00 29.14
N VAL A 123 -12.56 -5.71 28.24
CA VAL A 123 -13.37 -6.74 27.56
C VAL A 123 -13.19 -6.61 26.05
N LEU A 124 -12.61 -7.64 25.44
CA LEU A 124 -12.42 -7.73 23.99
C LEU A 124 -13.75 -7.99 23.30
N LYS A 125 -14.11 -7.28 22.23
CA LYS A 125 -15.39 -7.50 21.52
C LYS A 125 -15.37 -8.76 20.65
N ASP A 126 -16.55 -9.25 20.29
CA ASP A 126 -16.67 -10.20 19.17
C ASP A 126 -16.86 -9.41 17.89
N TRP A 127 -16.11 -9.76 16.85
CA TRP A 127 -16.25 -9.17 15.53
C TRP A 127 -16.89 -10.18 14.58
N VAL A 128 -18.16 -9.94 14.26
CA VAL A 128 -18.94 -10.80 13.36
C VAL A 128 -19.09 -10.09 12.02
N LEU A 129 -18.46 -10.63 10.98
CA LEU A 129 -18.56 -10.15 9.62
C LEU A 129 -19.57 -11.02 8.86
N ALA A 130 -20.69 -10.40 8.46
CA ALA A 130 -21.74 -11.04 7.68
C ALA A 130 -21.60 -10.84 6.17
N GLU A 131 -20.98 -9.73 5.76
CA GLU A 131 -20.90 -9.28 4.37
C GLU A 131 -19.48 -8.79 4.07
N THR A 132 -19.33 -8.07 2.95
CA THR A 132 -18.10 -7.35 2.63
C THR A 132 -17.94 -6.15 3.57
N ALA A 133 -16.77 -6.02 4.20
CA ALA A 133 -16.44 -4.86 5.02
C ALA A 133 -15.01 -4.40 4.71
N ARG A 134 -14.82 -3.08 4.67
CA ARG A 134 -13.51 -2.46 4.53
C ARG A 134 -12.96 -2.10 5.90
N ILE A 135 -11.65 -2.17 6.07
CA ILE A 135 -11.03 -1.78 7.34
C ILE A 135 -11.27 -0.30 7.67
N SER A 136 -11.40 0.55 6.64
CA SER A 136 -11.77 1.96 6.76
C SER A 136 -13.18 2.19 7.32
N ASP A 137 -14.07 1.20 7.27
CA ASP A 137 -15.43 1.29 7.82
C ASP A 137 -15.42 1.22 9.36
N PHE A 138 -14.29 0.83 9.97
CA PHE A 138 -14.15 0.65 11.41
C PHE A 138 -13.27 1.72 12.03
N LYS A 139 -13.65 2.15 13.24
CA LYS A 139 -12.80 2.99 14.08
C LYS A 139 -11.78 2.11 14.78
N ILE A 140 -10.52 2.18 14.30
CA ILE A 140 -9.35 1.55 14.92
C ILE A 140 -8.36 2.64 15.32
N GLU A 141 -7.84 2.58 16.54
CA GLU A 141 -6.87 3.57 17.05
C GLU A 141 -5.44 3.31 16.60
N SER A 142 -5.18 2.07 16.18
CA SER A 142 -3.88 1.63 15.72
C SER A 142 -4.08 0.67 14.55
N ASN A 143 -2.96 0.24 13.96
CA ASN A 143 -2.92 -0.89 13.05
C ASN A 143 -3.18 -2.24 13.73
N ARG A 144 -3.70 -2.27 14.97
CA ARG A 144 -3.94 -3.49 15.74
C ARG A 144 -5.40 -3.57 16.20
N ILE A 145 -6.03 -4.71 15.94
CA ILE A 145 -7.38 -5.07 16.37
C ILE A 145 -7.26 -6.19 17.38
N GLU A 146 -7.81 -6.00 18.58
CA GLU A 146 -7.88 -7.04 19.60
C GLU A 146 -9.34 -7.43 19.83
N VAL A 147 -9.69 -8.66 19.45
CA VAL A 147 -11.05 -9.21 19.56
C VAL A 147 -11.01 -10.54 20.29
N ARG A 148 -12.14 -10.95 20.88
CA ARG A 148 -12.28 -12.29 21.44
C ARG A 148 -12.51 -13.29 20.29
N PHE A 149 -13.59 -13.09 19.55
CA PHE A 149 -13.93 -13.91 18.39
C PHE A 149 -13.89 -13.10 17.11
N LEU A 150 -13.22 -13.62 16.08
CA LEU A 150 -13.38 -13.17 14.70
C LEU A 150 -14.26 -14.19 13.97
N VAL A 151 -15.52 -13.85 13.73
CA VAL A 151 -16.48 -14.72 13.07
C VAL A 151 -16.72 -14.22 11.66
N LEU A 152 -16.27 -14.99 10.67
CA LEU A 152 -16.50 -14.76 9.27
C LEU A 152 -17.67 -15.65 8.81
N LYS A 153 -18.81 -15.03 8.50
CA LYS A 153 -19.96 -15.73 7.93
C LYS A 153 -19.64 -16.19 6.51
N GLU A 154 -20.50 -17.06 5.99
CA GLU A 154 -20.44 -17.52 4.61
C GLU A 154 -20.39 -16.34 3.63
N GLY A 155 -19.37 -16.33 2.76
CA GLY A 155 -19.17 -15.28 1.76
C GLY A 155 -18.72 -13.94 2.33
N ALA A 156 -18.42 -13.83 3.62
CA ALA A 156 -17.89 -12.60 4.20
C ALA A 156 -16.53 -12.26 3.59
N VAL A 157 -16.30 -10.96 3.34
CA VAL A 157 -15.07 -10.46 2.72
C VAL A 157 -14.51 -9.31 3.56
N LEU A 158 -13.35 -9.51 4.18
CA LEU A 158 -12.63 -8.44 4.86
C LEU A 158 -11.61 -7.81 3.91
N ILE A 159 -11.70 -6.50 3.68
CA ILE A 159 -10.79 -5.74 2.80
C ILE A 159 -9.81 -4.90 3.63
N THR A 160 -8.52 -5.17 3.54
CA THR A 160 -7.48 -4.50 4.36
C THR A 160 -6.95 -3.20 3.78
N GLU A 161 -7.26 -2.90 2.51
CA GLU A 161 -6.89 -1.68 1.78
C GLU A 161 -5.38 -1.42 1.70
N GLY A 162 -4.57 -2.48 1.67
CA GLY A 162 -3.11 -2.38 1.60
C GLY A 162 -2.47 -1.82 2.87
N ARG A 163 -3.22 -1.73 3.98
CA ARG A 163 -2.70 -1.27 5.26
C ARG A 163 -1.93 -2.37 5.98
N ASP A 164 -0.94 -1.96 6.76
CA ASP A 164 -0.40 -2.81 7.80
C ASP A 164 -1.48 -3.02 8.86
N LEU A 165 -1.81 -4.28 9.14
CA LEU A 165 -2.88 -4.66 10.05
C LEU A 165 -2.46 -5.88 10.86
N GLN A 166 -2.64 -5.80 12.18
CA GLN A 166 -2.51 -6.90 13.12
C GLN A 166 -3.89 -7.20 13.71
N ILE A 167 -4.32 -8.46 13.66
CA ILE A 167 -5.54 -8.94 14.28
C ILE A 167 -5.16 -9.99 15.30
N ASP A 168 -5.42 -9.69 16.57
CA ASP A 168 -5.28 -10.63 17.66
C ASP A 168 -6.68 -11.11 18.06
N ALA A 169 -6.92 -12.41 17.90
CA ALA A 169 -8.17 -13.04 18.29
C ALA A 169 -7.95 -14.25 19.19
N ALA A 170 -8.83 -14.46 20.17
CA ALA A 170 -8.82 -15.72 20.89
C ALA A 170 -9.22 -16.88 19.97
N GLU A 171 -10.21 -16.67 19.09
CA GLU A 171 -10.60 -17.68 18.12
C GLU A 171 -11.13 -17.06 16.82
N LEU A 172 -10.72 -17.65 15.69
CA LEU A 172 -11.30 -17.41 14.38
C LEU A 172 -12.28 -18.53 14.02
N ARG A 173 -13.48 -18.15 13.57
CA ARG A 173 -14.50 -19.07 13.07
C ARG A 173 -14.93 -18.66 11.68
N SER A 174 -14.78 -19.57 10.72
CA SER A 174 -15.32 -19.41 9.38
C SER A 174 -16.40 -20.46 9.13
N GLY A 175 -17.61 -20.03 8.74
CA GLY A 175 -18.73 -20.96 8.49
C GLY A 175 -18.53 -21.77 7.22
N SER A 176 -18.23 -21.08 6.11
CA SER A 176 -17.85 -21.67 4.82
C SER A 176 -16.58 -20.99 4.31
N ILE A 177 -16.40 -20.82 3.00
CA ILE A 177 -15.22 -20.10 2.47
C ILE A 177 -15.42 -18.61 2.72
N ALA A 178 -14.67 -18.05 3.67
CA ALA A 178 -14.58 -16.62 3.88
C ALA A 178 -13.33 -16.06 3.22
N HIS A 179 -13.36 -14.76 2.89
CA HIS A 179 -12.28 -14.10 2.19
C HIS A 179 -11.67 -12.98 3.05
N ILE A 180 -10.34 -12.92 3.07
CA ILE A 180 -9.61 -11.74 3.48
C ILE A 180 -8.82 -11.30 2.26
N GLN A 181 -9.01 -10.07 1.79
CA GLN A 181 -8.32 -9.58 0.61
C GLN A 181 -7.77 -8.19 0.82
N THR A 182 -6.72 -7.85 0.10
CA THR A 182 -6.13 -6.53 0.24
C THR A 182 -6.96 -5.42 -0.39
N PHE A 183 -7.48 -5.67 -1.59
CA PHE A 183 -8.19 -4.68 -2.39
C PHE A 183 -9.44 -5.31 -2.98
N SER A 184 -10.51 -4.53 -3.15
CA SER A 184 -11.65 -4.96 -3.97
C SER A 184 -11.30 -4.92 -5.45
N ASP A 185 -12.07 -5.63 -6.28
CA ASP A 185 -11.90 -5.58 -7.73
C ASP A 185 -12.05 -4.13 -8.28
N LYS A 186 -12.94 -3.34 -7.67
CA LYS A 186 -13.11 -1.91 -8.02
C LYS A 186 -11.86 -1.07 -7.72
N ASP A 187 -11.18 -1.34 -6.60
CA ASP A 187 -9.96 -0.60 -6.22
C ASP A 187 -8.81 -0.93 -7.22
N LEU A 188 -8.74 -2.20 -7.65
CA LEU A 188 -7.77 -2.65 -8.65
C LEU A 188 -7.99 -1.97 -10.01
N GLU A 189 -9.24 -1.79 -10.44
CA GLU A 189 -9.58 -1.10 -11.69
C GLU A 189 -9.24 0.39 -11.65
N LEU A 190 -9.52 1.07 -10.54
CA LEU A 190 -9.29 2.51 -10.36
C LEU A 190 -7.79 2.88 -10.38
N SER A 191 -6.91 1.95 -9.98
CA SER A 191 -5.46 2.18 -9.95
C SER A 191 -4.84 2.62 -11.29
N ASN A 192 -5.50 2.33 -12.42
CA ASN A 192 -5.04 2.70 -13.76
C ASN A 192 -5.23 4.19 -14.11
N THR A 193 -6.01 4.93 -13.33
CA THR A 193 -6.46 6.29 -13.69
C THR A 193 -5.62 7.41 -13.10
N VAL A 194 -4.87 7.13 -12.03
CA VAL A 194 -4.11 8.14 -11.28
C VAL A 194 -2.63 7.95 -11.59
N LYS A 195 -1.90 9.01 -11.96
CA LYS A 195 -0.46 8.99 -12.30
C LYS A 195 0.44 8.74 -11.08
N VAL A 196 0.30 7.58 -10.46
CA VAL A 196 1.02 7.16 -9.26
C VAL A 196 1.58 5.75 -9.40
N PRO A 197 2.62 5.39 -8.62
CA PRO A 197 3.01 4.01 -8.39
C PRO A 197 1.84 3.17 -7.84
N GLY A 198 1.87 1.88 -8.13
CA GLY A 198 0.92 0.93 -7.55
C GLY A 198 1.07 0.87 -6.03
N GLN A 199 -0.04 0.91 -5.32
CA GLN A 199 -0.10 0.67 -3.88
C GLN A 199 0.25 -0.78 -3.55
N GLY A 200 1.14 -0.97 -2.57
CA GLY A 200 1.51 -2.28 -2.06
C GLY A 200 0.43 -2.90 -1.18
N GLY A 201 0.50 -4.21 -0.98
CA GLY A 201 -0.55 -4.93 -0.28
C GLY A 201 -0.50 -4.91 1.26
N GLY A 202 0.46 -4.19 1.84
CA GLY A 202 0.65 -4.05 3.29
C GLY A 202 1.08 -5.34 3.99
N ARG A 203 1.18 -5.28 5.31
CA ARG A 203 1.48 -6.44 6.16
C ARG A 203 0.27 -6.85 6.98
N LEU A 204 -0.21 -8.08 6.79
CA LEU A 204 -1.27 -8.67 7.60
C LEU A 204 -0.68 -9.65 8.63
N ILE A 205 -0.88 -9.39 9.92
CA ILE A 205 -0.49 -10.26 11.03
C ILE A 205 -1.77 -10.79 11.68
N LEU A 206 -1.94 -12.11 11.72
CA LEU A 206 -3.08 -12.78 12.36
C LEU A 206 -2.56 -13.61 13.52
N ASN A 207 -2.82 -13.19 14.76
CA ASN A 207 -2.47 -13.95 15.95
C ASN A 207 -3.72 -14.56 16.57
N LEU A 208 -3.90 -15.86 16.38
CA LEU A 208 -5.09 -16.59 16.78
C LEU A 208 -4.72 -17.69 17.76
N LYS A 209 -5.44 -17.81 18.89
CA LYS A 209 -5.25 -18.98 19.76
C LYS A 209 -5.90 -20.22 19.14
N TYR A 210 -7.11 -20.06 18.63
CA TYR A 210 -7.85 -21.14 17.97
C TYR A 210 -8.33 -20.71 16.58
N ALA A 211 -8.41 -21.66 15.65
CA ALA A 211 -9.00 -21.42 14.34
C ALA A 211 -9.83 -22.63 13.89
N THR A 212 -10.96 -22.36 13.23
CA THR A 212 -11.89 -23.35 12.65
C THR A 212 -12.48 -22.82 11.34
N GLY A 213 -12.77 -23.70 10.39
CA GLY A 213 -13.40 -23.37 9.10
C GLY A 213 -12.42 -23.17 7.95
N VAL A 214 -12.86 -22.52 6.87
CA VAL A 214 -12.05 -22.32 5.66
C VAL A 214 -11.88 -20.82 5.37
N VAL A 215 -10.64 -20.37 5.20
CA VAL A 215 -10.35 -18.96 4.88
C VAL A 215 -9.43 -18.84 3.67
N LYS A 216 -9.85 -18.05 2.68
CA LYS A 216 -9.02 -17.64 1.55
C LYS A 216 -8.44 -16.25 1.79
N ILE A 217 -7.13 -16.15 1.83
CA ILE A 217 -6.40 -14.90 2.06
C ILE A 217 -5.71 -14.49 0.76
N GLN A 218 -6.11 -13.36 0.19
CA GLN A 218 -5.61 -12.86 -1.07
C GLN A 218 -4.85 -11.54 -0.89
N MET A 219 -3.53 -11.62 -0.93
CA MET A 219 -2.64 -10.48 -0.79
C MET A 219 -2.28 -9.94 -2.18
N ARG A 220 -2.91 -8.83 -2.63
CA ARG A 220 -2.65 -8.24 -3.96
C ARG A 220 -2.00 -6.86 -3.87
N GLY A 221 -1.18 -6.52 -4.86
CA GLY A 221 -0.72 -5.15 -5.12
C GLY A 221 -1.50 -4.49 -6.28
N HIS A 222 -1.56 -3.16 -6.30
CA HIS A 222 -2.15 -2.40 -7.42
C HIS A 222 -1.23 -2.37 -8.63
N ARG A 223 -1.82 -2.29 -9.83
CA ARG A 223 -1.07 -2.00 -11.06
C ARG A 223 -0.49 -0.58 -11.00
N GLY A 224 0.73 -0.41 -11.51
CA GLY A 224 1.31 0.91 -11.71
C GLY A 224 0.63 1.65 -12.87
N SER A 225 0.50 2.96 -12.77
CA SER A 225 -0.15 3.75 -13.82
C SER A 225 0.69 3.88 -15.10
N ARG A 226 0.03 4.22 -16.21
CA ARG A 226 0.69 4.44 -17.51
C ARG A 226 1.56 5.69 -17.47
N GLY A 227 2.73 5.62 -18.10
CA GLY A 227 3.60 6.76 -18.31
C GLY A 227 2.97 7.81 -19.22
N GLU A 228 3.34 9.06 -19.01
CA GLU A 228 2.83 10.17 -19.82
C GLU A 228 3.34 10.12 -21.26
N LYS A 229 2.50 10.57 -22.19
CA LYS A 229 2.92 10.74 -23.58
C LYS A 229 4.01 11.83 -23.66
N GLY A 230 5.02 11.58 -24.48
CA GLY A 230 6.02 12.58 -24.84
C GLY A 230 5.38 13.78 -25.55
N VAL A 231 5.97 14.95 -25.35
CA VAL A 231 5.51 16.20 -25.96
C VAL A 231 5.68 16.10 -27.48
N ASP A 232 4.61 16.36 -28.21
CA ASP A 232 4.66 16.48 -29.67
C ASP A 232 5.51 17.71 -30.03
N ALA A 233 6.44 17.54 -30.97
CA ALA A 233 7.07 18.69 -31.59
C ALA A 233 6.01 19.53 -32.32
N THR A 234 6.27 20.82 -32.53
CA THR A 234 5.37 21.67 -33.31
C THR A 234 5.05 21.03 -34.65
N GLN A 235 3.78 21.03 -35.03
CA GLN A 235 3.34 20.48 -36.32
C GLN A 235 3.42 21.54 -37.43
N GLU A 236 3.85 22.76 -37.09
CA GLU A 236 4.15 23.80 -38.06
C GLU A 236 5.42 23.46 -38.82
N ARG A 237 5.34 23.52 -40.14
CA ARG A 237 6.48 23.26 -41.01
C ARG A 237 7.47 24.44 -40.95
N PRO A 238 8.80 24.20 -40.91
CA PRO A 238 9.78 25.26 -41.06
C PRO A 238 9.59 26.05 -42.36
N ALA A 239 10.05 27.31 -42.37
CA ALA A 239 10.02 28.15 -43.55
C ALA A 239 10.69 27.45 -44.75
N GLN A 240 10.17 27.72 -45.95
CA GLN A 240 10.77 27.21 -47.19
C GLN A 240 12.20 27.74 -47.34
N ALA A 241 13.11 26.87 -47.80
CA ALA A 241 14.50 27.26 -48.01
C ALA A 241 14.64 28.31 -49.12
N ALA A 242 15.78 29.01 -49.13
CA ALA A 242 16.04 30.04 -50.13
C ALA A 242 16.00 29.47 -51.56
N ALA A 243 15.31 30.18 -52.45
CA ALA A 243 15.26 29.85 -53.87
C ALA A 243 16.65 30.03 -54.53
N GLY A 244 16.87 29.30 -55.62
CA GLY A 244 18.03 29.48 -56.46
C GLY A 244 18.03 30.85 -57.15
N THR A 245 19.21 31.37 -57.44
CA THR A 245 19.39 32.60 -58.22
C THR A 245 19.13 32.32 -59.69
N ALA A 246 18.50 33.28 -60.38
CA ALA A 246 18.24 33.19 -61.81
C ALA A 246 19.53 33.17 -62.62
N GLY A 247 19.50 32.44 -63.73
CA GLY A 247 20.57 32.49 -64.72
C GLY A 247 20.52 33.79 -65.52
N GLU A 248 21.65 34.17 -66.08
CA GLU A 248 21.78 35.31 -66.96
C GLU A 248 22.34 34.83 -68.31
N TYR A 249 21.74 35.32 -69.39
CA TYR A 249 22.12 34.99 -70.76
C TYR A 249 22.67 36.24 -71.43
N PHE A 250 23.85 36.10 -72.02
CA PHE A 250 24.41 37.12 -72.89
C PHE A 250 24.04 36.80 -74.33
N ALA A 251 23.19 37.64 -74.93
CA ALA A 251 22.64 37.40 -76.25
C ALA A 251 23.68 37.47 -77.39
N GLY A 252 24.87 38.00 -77.12
CA GLY A 252 25.83 38.38 -78.16
C GLY A 252 25.31 39.56 -78.99
N PHE A 253 26.20 40.25 -79.69
CA PHE A 253 25.82 41.19 -80.73
C PHE A 253 26.12 40.56 -82.08
N PRO A 254 25.14 40.39 -82.98
CA PRO A 254 25.44 40.04 -84.36
C PRO A 254 26.12 41.25 -85.01
N ARG A 255 27.45 41.28 -85.01
CA ARG A 255 28.23 42.17 -85.87
C ARG A 255 28.73 41.35 -87.06
N GLY A 256 28.73 41.99 -88.23
CA GLY A 256 28.85 41.38 -89.56
C GLY A 256 30.09 40.48 -89.80
N PRO A 257 30.23 39.97 -91.03
CA PRO A 257 31.03 38.78 -91.38
C PRO A 257 32.54 38.83 -91.08
N ASP A 258 33.09 39.98 -90.69
CA ASP A 258 34.54 40.21 -90.62
C ASP A 258 35.09 40.44 -89.20
N TYR A 259 34.30 40.23 -88.13
CA TYR A 259 34.76 40.37 -86.74
C TYR A 259 34.37 39.18 -85.86
N ASP A 260 35.28 38.75 -84.97
CA ASP A 260 35.06 37.79 -83.88
C ASP A 260 34.04 38.35 -82.87
N GLY A 261 32.77 38.40 -83.24
CA GLY A 261 31.67 38.76 -82.35
C GLY A 261 31.54 37.77 -81.21
N GLU A 262 31.27 38.27 -80.00
CA GLU A 262 31.02 37.44 -78.83
C GLU A 262 29.81 36.54 -79.09
N ARG A 263 30.06 35.23 -79.13
CA ARG A 263 29.01 34.23 -79.35
C ARG A 263 28.01 34.28 -78.19
N PRO A 264 26.70 34.04 -78.45
CA PRO A 264 25.73 33.96 -77.39
C PRO A 264 26.16 32.89 -76.39
N SER A 265 26.16 33.25 -75.11
CA SER A 265 26.70 32.40 -74.07
C SER A 265 25.96 32.63 -72.76
N CYS A 266 26.03 31.65 -71.89
CA CYS A 266 25.54 31.80 -70.53
C CYS A 266 26.51 32.70 -69.76
N SER A 267 26.07 33.88 -69.32
CA SER A 267 26.90 34.76 -68.50
C SER A 267 26.89 34.33 -67.04
N LYS A 268 25.78 33.77 -66.56
CA LYS A 268 25.65 33.22 -65.21
C LYS A 268 24.71 32.04 -65.19
N HIS A 269 25.19 30.90 -64.72
CA HIS A 269 24.31 29.75 -64.53
C HIS A 269 23.32 29.99 -63.38
N PRO A 270 22.06 29.55 -63.51
CA PRO A 270 21.16 29.52 -62.37
C PRO A 270 21.71 28.59 -61.29
N THR A 271 21.37 28.86 -60.04
CA THR A 271 21.70 27.97 -58.92
C THR A 271 20.51 27.13 -58.54
N ASP A 272 20.78 25.96 -57.96
CA ASP A 272 19.73 25.13 -57.37
C ASP A 272 19.13 25.82 -56.15
N GLY A 273 17.90 25.47 -55.81
CA GLY A 273 17.29 25.87 -54.54
C GLY A 273 18.01 25.22 -53.35
N GLN A 274 17.99 25.89 -52.20
CA GLN A 274 18.57 25.32 -50.98
C GLN A 274 17.70 24.19 -50.43
N ARG A 275 18.30 23.29 -49.65
CA ARG A 275 17.57 22.21 -48.98
C ARG A 275 16.69 22.77 -47.86
N GLY A 276 15.49 22.22 -47.69
CA GLY A 276 14.61 22.52 -46.56
C GLY A 276 15.22 22.13 -45.21
N THR A 277 14.87 22.86 -44.16
CA THR A 277 15.29 22.56 -42.77
C THR A 277 14.66 21.25 -42.30
N ASN A 278 15.43 20.37 -41.66
CA ASN A 278 14.87 19.15 -41.07
C ASN A 278 13.91 19.50 -39.92
N GLY A 279 12.87 18.70 -39.74
CA GLY A 279 11.98 18.81 -38.60
C GLY A 279 12.65 18.36 -37.30
N VAL A 280 12.18 18.91 -36.18
CA VAL A 280 12.61 18.53 -34.83
C VAL A 280 11.92 17.23 -34.40
N ALA A 281 12.65 16.35 -33.71
CA ALA A 281 12.09 15.11 -33.18
C ALA A 281 11.08 15.39 -32.04
N GLY A 282 10.06 14.55 -31.91
CA GLY A 282 9.18 14.58 -30.74
C GLY A 282 9.92 14.08 -29.49
N ALA A 283 9.44 14.47 -28.31
CA ALA A 283 10.03 14.00 -27.06
C ALA A 283 9.67 12.53 -26.80
N ASP A 284 10.53 11.80 -26.12
CA ASP A 284 10.24 10.44 -25.71
C ASP A 284 9.07 10.38 -24.71
N GLY A 285 8.34 9.25 -24.71
CA GLY A 285 7.32 8.97 -23.71
C GLY A 285 7.94 8.63 -22.37
N PHE A 286 7.25 8.97 -21.28
CA PHE A 286 7.70 8.66 -19.93
C PHE A 286 7.52 7.17 -19.64
N ASN A 287 8.37 6.60 -18.81
CA ASN A 287 8.23 5.21 -18.36
C ASN A 287 6.92 5.03 -17.58
N GLY A 288 6.37 3.82 -17.63
CA GLY A 288 5.25 3.44 -16.78
C GLY A 288 5.69 3.34 -15.32
N PHE A 289 4.74 3.55 -14.41
CA PHE A 289 5.03 3.49 -12.98
C PHE A 289 5.17 2.04 -12.51
N GLN A 290 5.96 1.85 -11.46
CA GLN A 290 6.12 0.54 -10.82
C GLN A 290 4.79 0.02 -10.26
N GLY A 291 4.55 -1.28 -10.39
CA GLY A 291 3.43 -1.98 -9.74
C GLY A 291 3.68 -2.19 -8.24
N GLY A 292 2.61 -2.18 -7.46
CA GLY A 292 2.68 -2.38 -6.02
C GLY A 292 3.08 -3.81 -5.67
N SER A 293 3.92 -3.99 -4.66
CA SER A 293 4.23 -5.33 -4.15
C SER A 293 2.96 -6.00 -3.61
N SER A 294 2.89 -7.33 -3.69
CA SER A 294 1.87 -8.04 -2.91
C SER A 294 2.13 -7.80 -1.43
N GLY A 295 1.10 -7.97 -0.59
CA GLY A 295 1.31 -7.89 0.85
C GLY A 295 2.05 -9.11 1.41
N SER A 296 2.39 -9.03 2.70
CA SER A 296 2.95 -10.15 3.48
C SER A 296 1.94 -10.63 4.51
N LEU A 297 1.94 -11.94 4.80
CA LEU A 297 1.05 -12.56 5.76
C LEU A 297 1.86 -13.28 6.85
N TYR A 298 1.58 -12.95 8.11
CA TYR A 298 2.14 -13.63 9.28
C TYR A 298 0.99 -14.23 10.07
N LEU A 299 0.82 -15.55 9.99
CA LEU A 299 -0.25 -16.29 10.64
C LEU A 299 0.34 -17.05 11.84
N THR A 300 -0.08 -16.69 13.04
CA THR A 300 0.26 -17.40 14.28
C THR A 300 -0.99 -18.09 14.80
N LEU A 301 -0.93 -19.41 14.96
CA LEU A 301 -2.03 -20.26 15.43
C LEU A 301 -1.54 -21.10 16.61
N GLN A 302 -2.15 -20.98 17.79
CA GLN A 302 -1.81 -21.88 18.90
C GLN A 302 -2.38 -23.30 18.67
N SER A 303 -3.61 -23.38 18.15
CA SER A 303 -4.27 -24.64 17.80
C SER A 303 -5.21 -24.46 16.61
N ALA A 304 -5.15 -25.39 15.65
CA ALA A 304 -6.04 -25.44 14.50
C ALA A 304 -6.88 -26.72 14.59
N ARG A 305 -8.21 -26.59 14.53
CA ARG A 305 -9.13 -27.74 14.49
C ARG A 305 -10.07 -27.56 13.31
N PHE A 306 -10.00 -28.45 12.32
CA PHE A 306 -10.78 -28.33 11.08
C PHE A 306 -10.62 -26.94 10.44
N PHE A 307 -9.38 -26.46 10.40
CA PHE A 307 -9.05 -25.16 9.85
C PHE A 307 -8.20 -25.34 8.60
N ASP A 308 -8.75 -24.94 7.47
CA ASP A 308 -8.08 -24.93 6.19
C ASP A 308 -7.90 -23.49 5.73
N TYR A 309 -6.79 -23.22 5.05
CA TYR A 309 -6.51 -21.89 4.52
C TYR A 309 -5.91 -21.98 3.12
N GLU A 310 -6.28 -21.02 2.27
CA GLU A 310 -5.68 -20.82 0.95
C GLU A 310 -5.07 -19.42 0.91
N VAL A 311 -3.76 -19.30 0.67
CA VAL A 311 -3.10 -17.99 0.56
C VAL A 311 -2.64 -17.76 -0.87
N VAL A 312 -3.05 -16.62 -1.45
CA VAL A 312 -2.72 -16.22 -2.81
C VAL A 312 -2.03 -14.86 -2.78
N PHE A 313 -0.82 -14.79 -3.34
CA PHE A 313 -0.07 -13.55 -3.49
C PHE A 313 -0.04 -13.15 -4.97
N VAL A 314 -0.46 -11.92 -5.28
CA VAL A 314 -0.40 -11.38 -6.65
C VAL A 314 0.27 -10.01 -6.62
N PRO A 315 1.50 -9.86 -7.15
CA PRO A 315 2.11 -8.55 -7.25
C PRO A 315 1.37 -7.73 -8.31
N GLY A 316 1.36 -6.41 -8.13
CA GLY A 316 0.85 -5.49 -9.13
C GLY A 316 1.76 -5.45 -10.35
N GLU A 317 1.16 -5.43 -11.54
CA GLU A 317 1.91 -5.25 -12.79
C GLU A 317 2.49 -3.83 -12.88
N GLY A 318 3.61 -3.69 -13.58
CA GLY A 318 4.11 -2.38 -13.95
C GLY A 318 3.21 -1.72 -14.99
N GLY A 319 3.06 -0.40 -14.87
CA GLY A 319 2.32 0.40 -15.83
C GLY A 319 2.98 0.41 -17.20
N GLU A 320 2.18 0.61 -18.24
CA GLU A 320 2.72 0.73 -19.60
C GLU A 320 3.51 2.04 -19.76
N GLY A 321 4.56 2.03 -20.57
CA GLY A 321 5.22 3.28 -20.96
C GLY A 321 4.32 4.17 -21.80
N GLY A 322 4.50 5.48 -21.65
CA GLY A 322 3.86 6.49 -22.47
C GLY A 322 4.31 6.43 -23.92
N GLU A 323 3.43 6.82 -24.83
CA GLU A 323 3.80 6.96 -26.24
C GLU A 323 4.80 8.09 -26.43
N GLY A 324 5.68 7.98 -27.42
CA GLY A 324 6.51 9.11 -27.82
C GLY A 324 5.71 10.21 -28.51
N GLY A 325 6.21 11.44 -28.40
CA GLY A 325 5.68 12.59 -29.10
C GLY A 325 5.93 12.50 -30.61
N LYS A 326 5.01 13.04 -31.41
CA LYS A 326 5.16 13.15 -32.86
C LYS A 326 6.31 14.11 -33.20
N GLY A 327 7.10 13.77 -34.22
CA GLY A 327 8.08 14.69 -34.79
C GLY A 327 7.44 15.81 -35.62
N GLN A 328 8.18 16.88 -35.84
CA GLN A 328 7.79 18.00 -36.70
C GLN A 328 8.03 17.62 -38.17
N PRO A 329 7.17 18.02 -39.12
CA PRO A 329 7.44 17.83 -40.54
C PRO A 329 8.65 18.65 -41.02
N GLY A 330 9.40 18.12 -41.99
CA GLY A 330 10.52 18.84 -42.61
C GLY A 330 10.07 20.04 -43.45
N GLY A 331 10.91 21.07 -43.52
CA GLY A 331 10.73 22.27 -44.33
C GLY A 331 10.78 21.98 -45.83
N LEU A 332 10.08 22.77 -46.63
CA LEU A 332 10.13 22.65 -48.08
C LEU A 332 11.50 23.12 -48.63
N GLY A 333 11.99 22.44 -49.66
CA GLY A 333 13.15 22.90 -50.43
C GLY A 333 12.88 24.19 -51.18
N GLY A 334 13.94 24.95 -51.45
CA GLY A 334 13.87 26.19 -52.22
C GLY A 334 13.56 25.90 -53.69
N GLN A 335 12.85 26.82 -54.34
CA GLN A 335 12.58 26.69 -55.77
C GLN A 335 13.87 26.77 -56.59
N ALA A 336 13.90 26.15 -57.77
CA ALA A 336 15.03 26.26 -58.70
C ALA A 336 15.21 27.70 -59.19
N GLY A 337 16.45 28.12 -59.44
CA GLY A 337 16.71 29.39 -60.13
C GLY A 337 16.12 29.39 -61.55
N ALA A 338 15.56 30.53 -61.98
CA ALA A 338 14.97 30.65 -63.31
C ALA A 338 16.00 30.34 -64.41
N SER A 339 15.62 29.49 -65.37
CA SER A 339 16.51 29.08 -66.46
C SER A 339 16.70 30.20 -67.48
N ALA A 340 17.92 30.34 -67.99
CA ALA A 340 18.26 31.24 -69.09
C ALA A 340 18.77 30.45 -70.31
N PRO A 341 18.62 30.96 -71.55
CA PRO A 341 19.10 30.29 -72.75
C PRO A 341 20.59 29.93 -72.67
N LEU A 342 20.97 28.76 -73.22
CA LEU A 342 22.33 28.21 -73.19
C LEU A 342 22.93 27.97 -71.79
N CYS A 343 22.19 28.25 -70.71
CA CYS A 343 22.58 27.91 -69.34
C CYS A 343 22.09 26.51 -68.96
N ARG A 344 22.78 25.87 -68.00
CA ARG A 344 22.30 24.64 -67.38
C ARG A 344 20.95 24.87 -66.67
N LYS A 345 20.13 23.82 -66.57
CA LYS A 345 18.91 23.86 -65.77
C LYS A 345 19.25 23.69 -64.28
N ALA A 346 18.69 24.55 -63.45
CA ALA A 346 18.73 24.40 -62.00
C ALA A 346 17.62 23.44 -61.53
N LYS A 347 17.81 22.84 -60.36
CA LYS A 347 16.85 21.96 -59.68
C LYS A 347 16.31 22.64 -58.42
N ALA A 348 15.10 22.27 -58.02
CA ALA A 348 14.60 22.63 -56.70
C ALA A 348 15.46 21.93 -55.64
N GLY A 349 15.62 22.58 -54.49
CA GLY A 349 16.23 21.95 -53.34
C GLY A 349 15.37 20.79 -52.84
N ALA A 350 16.00 19.78 -52.24
CA ALA A 350 15.25 18.71 -51.59
C ALA A 350 14.55 19.24 -50.33
N ASP A 351 13.41 18.63 -49.99
CA ASP A 351 12.76 18.89 -48.71
C ASP A 351 13.64 18.43 -47.53
N GLY A 352 13.43 19.07 -46.38
CA GLY A 352 13.98 18.62 -45.11
C GLY A 352 13.38 17.27 -44.72
N ALA A 353 14.14 16.46 -43.99
CA ALA A 353 13.60 15.24 -43.41
C ALA A 353 12.60 15.57 -42.30
N ASN A 354 11.55 14.74 -42.13
CA ASN A 354 10.68 14.84 -40.97
C ASN A 354 11.46 14.50 -39.70
N GLY A 355 11.14 15.17 -38.60
CA GLY A 355 11.62 14.80 -37.28
C GLY A 355 11.12 13.41 -36.90
N ALA A 356 11.96 12.64 -36.21
CA ALA A 356 11.57 11.33 -35.72
C ALA A 356 10.46 11.45 -34.67
N VAL A 357 9.62 10.42 -34.57
CA VAL A 357 8.73 10.24 -33.41
C VAL A 357 9.60 9.87 -32.22
N GLY A 358 9.29 10.41 -31.05
CA GLY A 358 9.94 10.02 -29.80
C GLY A 358 9.77 8.52 -29.54
N SER A 359 10.67 7.95 -28.76
CA SER A 359 10.59 6.56 -28.34
C SER A 359 9.44 6.36 -27.36
N LYS A 360 8.80 5.19 -27.37
CA LYS A 360 7.86 4.81 -26.30
C LYS A 360 8.64 4.64 -24.99
N GLY A 361 8.08 5.10 -23.88
CA GLY A 361 8.63 4.83 -22.55
C GLY A 361 8.68 3.32 -22.26
N GLN A 362 9.53 2.94 -21.32
CA GLN A 362 9.61 1.56 -20.86
C GLN A 362 8.41 1.20 -19.98
N GLN A 363 8.04 -0.08 -19.95
CA GLN A 363 7.09 -0.58 -18.96
C GLN A 363 7.69 -0.45 -17.55
N GLY A 364 6.87 -0.08 -16.57
CA GLY A 364 7.26 -0.09 -15.17
C GLY A 364 7.63 -1.49 -14.69
N SER A 365 8.39 -1.58 -13.60
CA SER A 365 8.68 -2.87 -12.97
C SER A 365 7.43 -3.46 -12.33
N VAL A 366 7.32 -4.79 -12.39
CA VAL A 366 6.34 -5.55 -11.60
C VAL A 366 6.69 -5.42 -10.11
N GLY A 367 5.67 -5.37 -9.26
CA GLY A 367 5.85 -5.39 -7.81
C GLY A 367 6.54 -6.66 -7.31
N THR A 368 7.03 -6.65 -6.07
CA THR A 368 7.61 -7.84 -5.46
C THR A 368 6.52 -8.72 -4.84
N LEU A 369 6.76 -10.04 -4.80
CA LEU A 369 5.97 -10.94 -3.98
C LEU A 369 6.39 -10.75 -2.51
N GLY A 370 5.41 -10.70 -1.63
CA GLY A 370 5.58 -10.68 -0.18
C GLY A 370 5.85 -12.08 0.36
N GLU A 371 5.95 -12.19 1.67
CA GLU A 371 6.24 -13.44 2.36
C GLU A 371 5.03 -14.00 3.11
N PHE A 372 5.04 -15.32 3.29
CA PHE A 372 4.09 -16.01 4.14
C PHE A 372 4.84 -16.70 5.29
N CYS A 373 4.56 -16.29 6.52
CA CYS A 373 5.07 -16.94 7.72
C CYS A 373 3.93 -17.58 8.49
N LEU A 374 4.08 -18.86 8.83
CA LEU A 374 3.16 -19.62 9.66
C LEU A 374 3.86 -20.05 10.95
N THR A 375 3.25 -19.75 12.09
CA THR A 375 3.67 -20.24 13.41
C THR A 375 2.57 -21.12 13.97
N MET A 376 2.87 -22.38 14.29
CA MET A 376 1.88 -23.36 14.80
C MET A 376 2.26 -23.85 16.20
N GLY A 377 1.54 -23.40 17.23
CA GLY A 377 1.80 -23.73 18.63
C GLY A 377 3.27 -23.48 18.99
N ASP A 378 3.89 -24.44 19.67
CA ASP A 378 5.30 -24.37 20.07
C ASP A 378 6.27 -24.90 19.00
N LYS A 379 5.79 -25.22 17.78
CA LYS A 379 6.59 -25.85 16.72
C LYS A 379 7.50 -24.88 15.97
N GLY A 380 7.55 -23.61 16.38
CA GLY A 380 8.32 -22.55 15.73
C GLY A 380 7.63 -21.95 14.51
N THR A 381 8.34 -21.03 13.84
CA THR A 381 7.86 -20.27 12.68
C THR A 381 8.47 -20.83 11.40
N SER A 382 7.63 -21.16 10.42
CA SER A 382 8.03 -21.51 9.06
C SER A 382 7.67 -20.38 8.10
N CYS A 383 8.65 -19.77 7.45
CA CYS A 383 8.43 -18.74 6.44
C CYS A 383 8.76 -19.26 5.05
N ILE A 384 7.86 -19.02 4.11
CA ILE A 384 8.01 -19.35 2.70
C ILE A 384 8.18 -18.04 1.94
N THR A 385 9.29 -17.92 1.22
CA THR A 385 9.58 -16.79 0.34
C THR A 385 9.46 -17.22 -1.13
N ARG A 386 9.51 -16.22 -2.02
CA ARG A 386 9.26 -16.25 -3.46
C ARG A 386 9.80 -17.46 -4.25
N ASP A 387 10.92 -18.06 -3.84
CA ASP A 387 11.59 -19.12 -4.59
C ASP A 387 10.97 -20.52 -4.39
N GLN A 388 9.98 -20.64 -3.49
CA GLN A 388 9.36 -21.92 -3.11
C GLN A 388 7.87 -22.05 -3.50
N PHE A 389 7.27 -21.02 -4.12
CA PHE A 389 5.83 -20.95 -4.42
C PHE A 389 5.41 -21.56 -5.77
N SER A 390 6.23 -22.41 -6.40
CA SER A 390 5.86 -23.15 -7.62
C SER A 390 5.09 -24.44 -7.30
N GLY A 391 3.96 -24.31 -6.62
CA GLY A 391 3.06 -25.42 -6.32
C GLY A 391 2.11 -25.05 -5.21
N GLY A 392 0.82 -24.88 -5.53
CA GLY A 392 -0.20 -24.64 -4.52
C GLY A 392 -0.15 -25.75 -3.47
N VAL A 393 -0.01 -25.38 -2.20
CA VAL A 393 -0.23 -26.30 -1.08
C VAL A 393 -1.74 -26.53 -1.05
N LYS A 394 -2.18 -27.69 -1.55
CA LYS A 394 -3.56 -28.17 -1.42
C LYS A 394 -3.74 -28.88 -0.10
#